data_AF-A0A515L728-F1
#
_entry.id   AF-A0A515L728-F1
#
_cell.length_a   1.000
_cell.length_b   1.000
_cell.length_c   1.000
_cell.angle_alpha   90.00
_cell.angle_beta   90.00
_cell.angle_gamma   90.00
#
_symmetry.space_group_name_H-M   'P 1'
#
loop_
_entity.id
_entity.type
_entity.pdbx_description
1 polymer ?
#
loop_
_entity_poly.entity_id
_entity_poly.type
_entity_poly.pdbx_seq_one_letter_code
_entity_poly.pdbx_strand_id
1 'polypeptide(L)'
;MSELQPGLNASAGHAPAEDPASLADHSLRDDVRALIDDGKTYVEAELQFQKSRVALVANRGRSGAIFAVGALILLHLALITLAIGAVYALAPAIGRWGAVAVVVGLLLIGGIVLGVIAKRRFGALSMAFSGDSRR
;
A
#
# COMPACT_ATOMS: atom_id res chain seq x y z
N MET A 1 69.22 21.39 60.92
CA MET A 1 69.51 22.70 60.27
C MET A 1 69.21 22.51 58.81
N SER A 2 68.00 22.90 58.37
CA SER A 2 67.74 24.14 57.62
C SER A 2 68.17 24.02 56.15
N GLU A 3 67.40 24.29 55.10
CA GLU A 3 66.01 24.73 54.85
C GLU A 3 65.77 24.59 53.31
N LEU A 4 64.52 24.87 52.89
CA LEU A 4 64.06 25.33 51.56
C LEU A 4 63.29 24.33 50.66
N GLN A 5 61.95 24.40 50.75
CA GLN A 5 61.02 24.27 49.61
C GLN A 5 61.12 25.55 48.76
N PRO A 6 61.06 25.48 47.40
CA PRO A 6 59.77 25.76 46.74
C PRO A 6 59.59 25.11 45.35
N GLY A 7 58.35 24.85 44.97
CA GLY A 7 58.02 24.38 43.62
C GLY A 7 56.52 24.19 43.39
N LEU A 8 55.71 25.13 43.88
CA LEU A 8 54.30 25.26 43.53
C LEU A 8 54.19 25.69 42.07
N ASN A 9 54.19 24.74 41.16
CA ASN A 9 53.87 25.00 39.76
C ASN A 9 52.36 24.82 39.61
N ALA A 10 51.65 25.83 40.09
CA ALA A 10 50.27 26.10 39.75
C ALA A 10 50.18 26.37 38.25
N SER A 11 49.88 25.35 37.47
CA SER A 11 49.19 25.53 36.20
C SER A 11 47.81 24.94 36.36
N ALA A 12 46.98 25.68 37.10
CA ALA A 12 45.53 25.57 36.97
C ALA A 12 45.20 26.00 35.54
N GLY A 13 45.30 25.06 34.61
CA GLY A 13 44.74 25.18 33.28
C GLY A 13 43.26 25.43 33.46
N HIS A 14 42.86 26.66 33.22
CA HIS A 14 41.47 27.07 33.08
C HIS A 14 40.90 26.32 31.86
N ALA A 15 40.39 25.12 32.08
CA ALA A 15 39.52 24.47 31.10
C ALA A 15 38.30 25.39 30.94
N PRO A 16 37.95 25.82 29.72
CA PRO A 16 36.73 26.56 29.52
C PRO A 16 35.60 25.67 30.04
N ALA A 17 34.79 26.20 30.96
CA ALA A 17 33.61 25.50 31.43
C ALA A 17 32.68 25.35 30.22
N GLU A 18 32.76 24.21 29.55
CA GLU A 18 31.79 23.82 28.54
C GLU A 18 30.44 23.75 29.24
N ASP A 19 29.54 24.66 28.84
CA ASP A 19 28.25 24.84 29.49
C ASP A 19 27.50 23.50 29.44
N PRO A 20 27.18 22.87 30.59
CA PRO A 20 26.56 21.55 30.64
C PRO A 20 25.22 21.50 29.89
N ALA A 21 24.57 22.66 29.70
CA ALA A 21 23.38 22.79 28.87
C ALA A 21 23.65 22.52 27.37
N SER A 22 24.84 22.87 26.85
CA SER A 22 25.22 22.64 25.45
C SER A 22 25.53 21.18 25.14
N LEU A 23 26.10 20.44 26.12
CA LEU A 23 26.37 19.00 26.01
C LEU A 23 25.08 18.18 26.08
N ALA A 24 24.12 18.59 26.92
CA ALA A 24 22.82 17.95 27.04
C ALA A 24 21.96 18.13 25.77
N ASP A 25 21.97 19.33 25.17
CA ASP A 25 21.22 19.61 23.94
C ASP A 25 21.79 18.83 22.73
N HIS A 26 23.11 18.58 22.72
CA HIS A 26 23.74 17.73 21.70
C HIS A 26 23.34 16.25 21.88
N SER A 27 23.35 15.75 23.12
CA SER A 27 22.97 14.37 23.45
C SER A 27 21.55 14.03 23.01
N LEU A 28 20.57 14.88 23.31
CA LEU A 28 19.17 14.63 22.94
C LEU A 28 18.96 14.66 21.42
N ARG A 29 19.68 15.55 20.71
CA ARG A 29 19.65 15.59 19.24
C ARG A 29 20.25 14.32 18.63
N ASP A 30 21.28 13.77 19.26
CA ASP A 30 21.91 12.53 18.81
C ASP A 30 21.04 11.31 19.13
N ASP A 31 20.35 11.30 20.28
CA ASP A 31 19.37 10.27 20.63
C ASP A 31 18.17 10.27 19.67
N VAL A 32 17.68 11.44 19.27
CA VAL A 32 16.60 11.56 18.27
C VAL A 32 17.08 11.09 16.89
N ARG A 33 18.33 11.38 16.50
CA ARG A 33 18.91 10.86 15.26
C ARG A 33 19.03 9.34 15.30
N ALA A 34 19.46 8.77 16.42
CA ALA A 34 19.54 7.33 16.62
C ALA A 34 18.16 6.66 16.53
N LEU A 35 17.14 7.26 17.16
CA LEU A 35 15.74 6.79 17.07
C LEU A 35 15.17 6.87 15.65
N ILE A 36 15.55 7.89 14.87
CA ILE A 36 15.15 8.03 13.46
C ILE A 36 15.84 6.98 12.59
N ASP A 37 17.12 6.73 12.80
CA ASP A 37 17.88 5.74 12.04
C ASP A 37 17.38 4.31 12.36
N ASP A 38 17.15 4.01 13.64
CA ASP A 38 16.56 2.74 14.08
C ASP A 38 15.13 2.56 13.54
N GLY A 39 14.34 3.64 13.52
CA GLY A 39 12.99 3.65 12.94
C GLY A 39 13.00 3.37 11.43
N LYS A 40 13.99 3.90 10.70
CA LYS A 40 14.17 3.63 9.27
C LYS A 40 14.52 2.16 9.02
N THR A 41 15.43 1.59 9.80
CA THR A 41 15.80 0.18 9.71
C THR A 41 14.62 -0.76 10.02
N TYR A 42 13.77 -0.39 10.99
CA TYR A 42 12.55 -1.14 11.32
C TYR A 42 11.51 -1.12 10.20
N VAL A 43 11.30 0.04 9.57
CA VAL A 43 10.38 0.18 8.42
C VAL A 43 10.90 -0.59 7.20
N GLU A 44 12.21 -0.57 6.95
CA GLU A 44 12.84 -1.31 5.85
C GLU A 44 12.67 -2.83 6.04
N ALA A 45 12.72 -3.32 7.28
CA ALA A 45 12.50 -4.73 7.61
C ALA A 45 11.03 -5.17 7.39
N GLU A 46 10.06 -4.34 7.76
CA GLU A 46 8.64 -4.66 7.58
C GLU A 46 8.21 -4.63 6.10
N LEU A 47 8.78 -3.71 5.31
CA LEU A 47 8.57 -3.63 3.86
C LEU A 47 9.06 -4.90 3.15
N GLN A 48 10.17 -5.50 3.60
CA GLN A 48 10.70 -6.76 3.05
C GLN A 48 9.80 -7.97 3.41
N PHE A 49 9.17 -7.96 4.58
CA PHE A 49 8.19 -8.98 5.00
C PHE A 49 6.87 -8.89 4.22
N GLN A 50 6.40 -7.68 3.93
CA GLN A 50 5.21 -7.47 3.10
C GLN A 50 5.47 -7.85 1.64
N LYS A 51 6.66 -7.52 1.11
CA LYS A 51 7.07 -7.83 -0.27
C LYS A 51 7.14 -9.34 -0.53
N SER A 52 7.54 -10.13 0.46
CA SER A 52 7.63 -11.59 0.36
C SER A 52 6.27 -12.29 0.40
N ARG A 53 5.30 -11.81 1.19
CA ARG A 53 3.90 -12.30 1.14
C ARG A 53 3.21 -11.97 -0.19
N VAL A 54 3.43 -10.78 -0.74
CA VAL A 54 2.87 -10.35 -2.03
C VAL A 54 3.50 -11.14 -3.19
N ALA A 55 4.81 -11.39 -3.16
CA ALA A 55 5.52 -12.15 -4.19
C ALA A 55 5.10 -13.64 -4.24
N LEU A 56 4.81 -14.27 -3.10
CA LEU A 56 4.36 -15.66 -3.03
C LEU A 56 2.95 -15.88 -3.61
N VAL A 57 2.04 -14.92 -3.44
CA VAL A 57 0.72 -14.92 -4.07
C VAL A 57 0.82 -14.59 -5.56
N ALA A 58 1.68 -13.64 -5.93
CA ALA A 58 1.89 -13.25 -7.33
C ALA A 58 2.43 -14.41 -8.19
N ASN A 59 3.33 -15.24 -7.64
CA ASN A 59 3.99 -16.29 -8.43
C ASN A 59 3.08 -17.49 -8.74
N ARG A 60 2.09 -17.81 -7.88
CA ARG A 60 1.04 -18.82 -8.17
C ARG A 60 -0.08 -18.27 -9.07
N GLY A 61 -0.27 -16.95 -9.11
CA GLY A 61 -1.32 -16.30 -9.90
C GLY A 61 -1.00 -16.12 -11.39
N ARG A 62 0.26 -16.31 -11.81
CA ARG A 62 0.70 -15.96 -13.17
C ARG A 62 0.03 -16.78 -14.27
N SER A 63 -0.22 -18.07 -14.07
CA SER A 63 -0.96 -18.90 -15.03
C SER A 63 -2.46 -18.56 -15.02
N GLY A 64 -3.05 -18.40 -13.83
CA GLY A 64 -4.46 -18.03 -13.67
C GLY A 64 -4.79 -16.65 -14.26
N ALA A 65 -3.86 -15.69 -14.19
CA ALA A 65 -4.04 -14.36 -14.73
C ALA A 65 -4.22 -14.36 -16.26
N ILE A 66 -3.45 -15.18 -17.00
CA ILE A 66 -3.58 -15.27 -18.46
C ILE A 66 -4.95 -15.82 -18.84
N PHE A 67 -5.40 -16.89 -18.18
CA PHE A 67 -6.75 -17.44 -18.42
C PHE A 67 -7.85 -16.46 -18.02
N ALA A 68 -7.70 -15.74 -16.91
CA ALA A 68 -8.67 -14.72 -16.48
C ALA A 68 -8.76 -13.56 -17.49
N VAL A 69 -7.63 -13.06 -17.97
CA VAL A 69 -7.60 -12.01 -19.01
C VAL A 69 -8.21 -12.52 -20.31
N GLY A 70 -7.84 -13.72 -20.76
CA GLY A 70 -8.43 -14.34 -21.95
C GLY A 70 -9.95 -14.51 -21.83
N ALA A 71 -10.43 -14.98 -20.68
CA ALA A 71 -11.86 -15.11 -20.41
C ALA A 71 -12.58 -13.75 -20.40
N LEU A 72 -11.98 -12.70 -19.84
CA LEU A 72 -12.55 -11.34 -19.86
C LEU A 72 -12.64 -10.78 -21.27
N ILE A 73 -11.62 -10.98 -22.11
CA ILE A 73 -11.64 -10.56 -23.52
C ILE A 73 -12.76 -11.27 -24.27
N LEU A 74 -12.85 -12.60 -24.14
CA LEU A 74 -13.90 -13.38 -24.79
C LEU A 74 -15.29 -13.00 -24.30
N LEU A 75 -15.47 -12.82 -22.98
CA LEU A 75 -16.71 -12.35 -22.39
C LEU A 75 -17.10 -10.97 -22.93
N HIS A 76 -16.14 -10.06 -23.04
CA HIS A 76 -16.39 -8.72 -23.56
C HIS A 76 -16.80 -8.76 -25.03
N LEU A 77 -16.11 -9.55 -25.84
CA LEU A 77 -16.45 -9.73 -27.25
C LEU A 77 -17.84 -10.34 -27.41
N ALA A 78 -18.18 -11.34 -26.60
CA ALA A 78 -19.50 -11.94 -26.55
C ALA A 78 -20.58 -10.92 -26.16
N LEU A 79 -20.33 -10.05 -25.18
CA LEU A 79 -21.29 -9.00 -24.79
C LEU A 79 -21.55 -7.98 -25.91
N ILE A 80 -20.52 -7.60 -26.66
CA ILE A 80 -20.68 -6.70 -27.82
C ILE A 80 -21.55 -7.37 -28.89
N THR A 81 -21.22 -8.62 -29.27
CA THR A 81 -21.99 -9.36 -30.27
C THR A 81 -23.42 -9.62 -29.81
N LEU A 82 -23.62 -9.94 -28.52
CA LEU A 82 -24.94 -10.11 -27.92
C LEU A 82 -25.75 -8.82 -27.99
N ALA A 83 -25.14 -7.66 -27.68
CA ALA A 83 -25.82 -6.38 -27.78
C ALA A 83 -26.24 -6.06 -29.22
N ILE A 84 -25.34 -6.27 -30.19
CA ILE A 84 -25.66 -6.08 -31.62
C ILE A 84 -26.80 -7.00 -32.05
N GLY A 85 -26.70 -8.30 -31.75
CA GLY A 85 -27.73 -9.28 -32.09
C GLY A 85 -29.08 -8.98 -31.45
N ALA A 86 -29.09 -8.55 -30.18
CA ALA A 86 -30.31 -8.15 -29.48
C ALA A 86 -30.97 -6.92 -30.11
N VAL A 87 -30.20 -5.88 -30.46
CA VAL A 87 -30.73 -4.71 -31.16
C VAL A 87 -31.31 -5.09 -32.52
N TYR A 88 -30.62 -5.91 -33.30
CA TYR A 88 -31.12 -6.40 -34.60
C TYR A 88 -32.40 -7.24 -34.47
N ALA A 89 -32.52 -8.05 -33.42
CA ALA A 89 -33.71 -8.86 -33.16
C ALA A 89 -34.90 -8.02 -32.66
N LEU A 90 -34.68 -6.98 -31.85
CA LEU A 90 -35.74 -6.14 -31.28
C LEU A 90 -36.17 -4.99 -32.21
N ALA A 91 -35.27 -4.51 -33.07
CA ALA A 91 -35.54 -3.36 -33.93
C ALA A 91 -36.82 -3.51 -34.80
N PRO A 92 -37.15 -4.69 -35.37
CA PRO A 92 -38.39 -4.87 -36.12
C PRO A 92 -39.67 -4.75 -35.27
N ALA A 93 -39.59 -5.04 -33.97
CA ALA A 93 -40.76 -5.07 -33.09
C ALA A 93 -41.11 -3.71 -32.49
N ILE A 94 -40.11 -2.96 -32.01
CA ILE A 94 -40.31 -1.71 -31.25
C ILE A 94 -39.58 -0.50 -31.85
N GLY A 95 -38.99 -0.66 -33.03
CA GLY A 95 -38.18 0.36 -33.70
C GLY A 95 -36.76 0.45 -33.16
N ARG A 96 -35.89 1.07 -33.96
CA ARG A 96 -34.43 1.15 -33.71
C ARG A 96 -34.09 1.84 -32.39
N TRP A 97 -34.72 2.98 -32.11
CA TRP A 97 -34.46 3.74 -30.88
C TRP A 97 -34.96 3.02 -29.64
N GLY A 98 -36.14 2.37 -29.71
CA GLY A 98 -36.68 1.57 -28.62
C GLY A 98 -35.79 0.37 -28.28
N ALA A 99 -35.31 -0.34 -29.30
CA ALA A 99 -34.39 -1.47 -29.12
C ALA A 99 -33.09 -1.06 -28.43
N VAL A 100 -32.46 0.05 -28.85
CA VAL A 100 -31.24 0.55 -28.22
C VAL A 100 -31.48 0.93 -26.77
N ALA A 101 -32.56 1.67 -26.47
CA ALA A 101 -32.88 2.10 -25.11
C ALA A 101 -33.09 0.90 -24.17
N VAL A 102 -33.81 -0.13 -24.62
CA VAL A 102 -34.05 -1.36 -23.85
C VAL A 102 -32.76 -2.13 -23.60
N VAL A 103 -31.96 -2.36 -24.64
CA VAL A 103 -30.71 -3.14 -24.53
C VAL A 103 -29.71 -2.44 -23.62
N VAL A 104 -29.53 -1.13 -23.79
CA VAL A 104 -28.65 -0.33 -22.91
C VAL A 104 -29.16 -0.35 -21.47
N GLY A 105 -30.46 -0.15 -21.26
CA GLY A 105 -31.06 -0.21 -19.93
C GLY A 105 -30.80 -1.56 -19.23
N LEU A 106 -30.99 -2.67 -19.95
CA LEU A 106 -30.77 -4.01 -19.42
C LEU A 106 -29.29 -4.27 -19.06
N LEU A 107 -28.37 -3.88 -19.94
CA LEU A 107 -26.92 -3.99 -19.73
C LEU A 107 -26.44 -3.14 -18.54
N LEU A 108 -26.96 -1.92 -18.39
CA LEU A 108 -26.64 -1.04 -17.26
C LEU A 108 -27.14 -1.62 -15.94
N ILE A 109 -28.40 -2.07 -15.88
CA ILE A 109 -28.96 -2.70 -14.68
C ILE A 109 -28.15 -3.95 -14.33
N GLY A 110 -27.90 -4.84 -15.30
CA GLY A 110 -27.09 -6.04 -15.11
C GLY A 110 -25.68 -5.71 -14.63
N GLY A 111 -25.02 -4.72 -15.24
CA GLY A 111 -23.68 -4.26 -14.87
C GLY A 111 -23.62 -3.68 -13.45
N ILE A 112 -24.62 -2.89 -13.04
CA ILE A 112 -24.72 -2.37 -11.68
C ILE A 112 -24.89 -3.50 -10.67
N VAL A 113 -25.80 -4.45 -10.94
CA VAL A 113 -26.05 -5.61 -10.06
C VAL A 113 -24.78 -6.45 -9.91
N LEU A 114 -24.13 -6.81 -11.01
CA LEU A 114 -22.86 -7.54 -10.98
C LEU A 114 -21.76 -6.75 -10.24
N GLY A 115 -21.67 -5.44 -10.48
CA GLY A 115 -20.72 -4.56 -9.81
C GLY A 115 -20.92 -4.51 -8.30
N VAL A 116 -22.18 -4.47 -7.83
CA VAL A 116 -22.50 -4.52 -6.40
C VAL A 116 -22.14 -5.88 -5.80
N ILE A 117 -22.47 -6.98 -6.47
CA ILE A 117 -22.12 -8.34 -6.02
C ILE A 117 -20.59 -8.51 -5.95
N ALA A 118 -19.86 -8.04 -6.97
CA ALA A 118 -18.41 -8.07 -7.01
C ALA A 118 -17.81 -7.27 -5.84
N LYS A 119 -18.25 -6.03 -5.62
CA LYS A 119 -17.81 -5.20 -4.48
C LYS A 119 -18.02 -5.91 -3.13
N ARG A 120 -19.18 -6.55 -2.94
CA ARG A 120 -19.47 -7.33 -1.72
C ARG A 120 -18.51 -8.51 -1.54
N ARG A 121 -18.20 -9.24 -2.62
CA ARG A 121 -17.28 -10.38 -2.59
C ARG A 121 -15.84 -9.94 -2.30
N PHE A 122 -15.37 -8.87 -2.93
CA PHE A 122 -14.03 -8.34 -2.67
C PHE A 122 -13.90 -7.75 -1.25
N GLY A 123 -14.95 -7.10 -0.73
CA GLY A 123 -14.97 -6.61 0.65
C GLY A 123 -14.93 -7.73 1.69
N ALA A 124 -15.57 -8.86 1.43
CA ALA A 124 -15.51 -10.02 2.33
C ALA A 124 -14.11 -10.63 2.38
N LEU A 125 -13.42 -10.69 1.24
CA LEU A 125 -12.04 -11.18 1.17
C LEU A 125 -11.07 -10.23 1.87
N SER A 126 -11.21 -8.92 1.69
CA SER A 126 -10.33 -7.95 2.37
C SER A 126 -10.50 -7.99 3.90
N MET A 127 -11.73 -8.16 4.41
CA MET A 127 -11.98 -8.33 5.84
C MET A 127 -11.31 -9.57 6.42
N ALA A 128 -11.27 -10.69 5.68
CA ALA A 128 -10.59 -11.91 6.13
C ALA A 128 -9.07 -11.73 6.23
N PHE A 129 -8.45 -10.97 5.31
CA PHE A 129 -7.01 -10.66 5.38
C PHE A 129 -6.68 -9.63 6.48
N SER A 130 -7.57 -8.68 6.78
CA SER A 130 -7.38 -7.70 7.86
C SER A 130 -7.63 -8.26 9.27
N GLY A 131 -8.36 -9.37 9.40
CA GLY A 131 -8.60 -10.04 10.69
C GLY A 131 -7.40 -10.83 11.22
N ASP A 132 -6.49 -11.25 10.34
CA ASP A 132 -5.28 -12.03 10.68
C ASP A 132 -4.13 -11.15 11.21
N SER A 133 -4.22 -9.81 11.04
CA SER A 133 -3.17 -8.84 11.43
C SER A 133 -3.24 -8.39 12.90
N ARG A 134 -4.06 -9.04 13.74
CA ARG A 134 -4.33 -8.63 15.14
C ARG A 134 -4.05 -9.73 16.19
N ARG A 135 -3.32 -10.80 15.84
CA ARG A 135 -2.91 -11.84 16.78
C ARG A 135 -1.41 -12.00 16.82
#